data_AF-A0A1Q6T7I2-F1
#
_entry.id   AF-A0A1Q6T7I2-F1
#
_cell.length_a   1.000
_cell.length_b   1.000
_cell.length_c   1.000
_cell.angle_alpha   90.00
_cell.angle_beta   90.00
_cell.angle_gamma   90.00
#
_symmetry.space_group_name_H-M   'P 1'
#
loop_
_entity.id
_entity.type
_entity.pdbx_description
1 polymer ?
#
loop_
_entity_poly.entity_id
_entity_poly.type
_entity_poly.pdbx_seq_one_letter_code
_entity_poly.pdbx_strand_id
1 'polypeptide(L)'
;MNNNKKNQYLEMFLDIADELLQEQKIKSRRDFSSRYLNKCSNYIGSLVYQDKKPSIASGWTLFVNLNRQKQLPQWQKKLSDTLYNMALKD
;
A
#
# COMPACT_ATOMS: atom_id res chain seq x y z
N MET A 1 -7.43 22.69 14.00
CA MET A 1 -6.50 22.57 12.85
C MET A 1 -6.97 21.37 12.04
N ASN A 2 -7.41 21.60 10.81
CA ASN A 2 -8.19 20.62 10.04
C ASN A 2 -7.24 19.53 9.49
N ASN A 3 -7.09 18.42 10.21
CA ASN A 3 -6.24 17.27 9.82
C ASN A 3 -6.82 16.48 8.62
N ASN A 4 -7.58 17.13 7.76
CA ASN A 4 -8.37 16.49 6.71
C ASN A 4 -7.63 16.38 5.36
N LYS A 5 -6.30 16.52 5.35
CA LYS A 5 -5.49 16.00 4.24
C LYS A 5 -5.34 14.50 4.47
N LYS A 6 -6.40 13.76 4.16
CA LYS A 6 -6.38 12.30 4.05
C LYS A 6 -5.07 11.89 3.39
N ASN A 7 -4.35 10.99 4.03
CA ASN A 7 -3.08 10.49 3.56
C ASN A 7 -3.30 9.69 2.27
N GLN A 8 -3.30 10.38 1.12
CA GLN A 8 -3.64 9.80 -0.19
C GLN A 8 -2.79 8.57 -0.52
N TYR A 9 -1.57 8.50 0.04
CA TYR A 9 -0.70 7.35 -0.13
C TYR A 9 -1.09 6.15 0.74
N LEU A 10 -1.54 6.40 1.97
CA LEU A 10 -2.13 5.35 2.80
C LEU A 10 -3.44 4.83 2.19
N GLU A 11 -4.30 5.73 1.69
CA GLU A 11 -5.55 5.35 1.00
C GLU A 11 -5.26 4.45 -0.20
N MET A 12 -4.23 4.73 -0.99
CA MET A 12 -3.80 3.86 -2.08
C MET A 12 -3.45 2.43 -1.61
N PHE A 13 -2.79 2.28 -0.45
CA PHE A 13 -2.50 0.95 0.09
C PHE A 13 -3.77 0.24 0.57
N LEU A 14 -4.74 0.99 1.11
CA LEU A 14 -6.03 0.45 1.55
C LEU A 14 -6.86 -0.01 0.36
N ASP A 15 -6.96 0.80 -0.69
CA ASP A 15 -7.68 0.45 -1.92
C ASP A 15 -7.12 -0.84 -2.56
N ILE A 16 -5.77 -0.93 -2.65
CA ILE A 16 -5.10 -2.13 -3.16
C ILE A 16 -5.40 -3.36 -2.28
N ALA A 17 -5.35 -3.21 -0.95
CA ALA A 17 -5.65 -4.29 -0.03
C ALA A 17 -7.11 -4.75 -0.15
N ASP A 18 -8.05 -3.81 -0.28
CA ASP A 18 -9.47 -4.10 -0.39
C ASP A 18 -9.80 -4.77 -1.73
N GLU A 19 -9.17 -4.36 -2.85
CA GLU A 19 -9.33 -5.03 -4.15
C GLU A 19 -8.73 -6.45 -4.14
N LEU A 20 -7.55 -6.65 -3.55
CA LEU A 20 -6.99 -8.00 -3.36
C LEU A 20 -7.88 -8.88 -2.47
N LEU A 21 -8.58 -8.30 -1.50
CA LEU A 21 -9.52 -9.02 -0.64
C LEU A 21 -10.78 -9.41 -1.43
N GLN A 22 -11.33 -8.49 -2.22
CA GLN A 22 -12.47 -8.74 -3.10
C GLN A 22 -12.18 -9.83 -4.14
N GLU A 23 -10.99 -9.82 -4.73
CA GLU A 23 -10.51 -10.85 -5.66
C GLU A 23 -10.08 -12.16 -4.96
N GLN A 24 -10.26 -12.26 -3.63
CA GLN A 24 -9.87 -13.40 -2.80
C GLN A 24 -8.38 -13.78 -2.94
N LYS A 25 -7.53 -12.82 -3.33
CA LYS A 25 -6.07 -13.02 -3.42
C LYS A 25 -5.41 -13.02 -2.06
N ILE A 26 -6.03 -12.37 -1.08
CA ILE A 26 -5.63 -12.35 0.34
C ILE A 26 -6.82 -12.67 1.23
N LYS A 27 -6.54 -13.09 2.47
CA LYS A 27 -7.60 -13.43 3.45
C LYS A 27 -7.94 -12.29 4.41
N SER A 28 -7.06 -11.30 4.55
CA SER A 28 -7.23 -10.15 5.46
C SER A 28 -6.18 -9.07 5.20
N ARG A 29 -6.36 -7.87 5.78
CA ARG A 29 -5.35 -6.80 5.76
C ARG A 29 -4.04 -7.17 6.49
N ARG A 30 -4.09 -8.14 7.41
CA ARG A 30 -2.89 -8.73 8.02
C ARG A 30 -2.14 -9.61 7.00
N ASP A 31 -2.87 -10.42 6.23
CA ASP A 31 -2.30 -11.24 5.15
C ASP A 31 -1.67 -10.35 4.06
N PHE A 32 -2.33 -9.23 3.70
CA PHE A 32 -1.74 -8.19 2.85
C PHE A 32 -0.40 -7.66 3.39
N SER A 33 -0.37 -7.26 4.66
CA SER A 33 0.84 -6.72 5.31
C SER A 33 1.99 -7.73 5.27
N SER A 34 1.68 -9.02 5.45
CA SER A 34 2.68 -10.09 5.39
C SER A 34 3.17 -10.34 3.97
N ARG A 35 2.25 -10.58 3.02
CA ARG A 35 2.58 -11.06 1.67
C ARG A 35 3.07 -9.99 0.71
N TYR A 36 2.58 -8.76 0.86
CA TYR A 36 2.89 -7.68 -0.08
C TYR A 36 3.82 -6.63 0.50
N LEU A 37 3.89 -6.50 1.82
CA LEU A 37 4.73 -5.49 2.49
C LEU A 37 5.90 -6.09 3.29
N ASN A 38 5.98 -7.42 3.37
CA ASN A 38 6.96 -8.14 4.20
C ASN A 38 6.97 -7.67 5.66
N LYS A 39 5.78 -7.46 6.25
CA LYS A 39 5.60 -7.03 7.65
C LYS A 39 4.82 -8.07 8.44
N CYS A 40 5.34 -8.49 9.60
CA CYS A 40 4.77 -9.56 10.42
C CYS A 40 3.50 -9.15 11.22
N SER A 41 3.18 -7.86 11.27
CA SER A 41 2.05 -7.29 12.05
C SER A 41 0.93 -6.75 11.14
N ASN A 42 -0.19 -6.33 11.74
CA ASN A 42 -1.21 -5.52 11.06
C ASN A 42 -0.66 -4.12 10.76
N TYR A 43 0.42 -4.04 9.99
CA TYR A 43 1.17 -2.82 9.70
C TYR A 43 0.25 -1.73 9.15
N ILE A 44 -0.64 -2.10 8.22
CA ILE A 44 -1.62 -1.17 7.67
C ILE A 44 -2.60 -0.68 8.73
N GLY A 45 -3.09 -1.55 9.61
CA GLY A 45 -3.90 -1.13 10.75
C GLY A 45 -3.17 -0.15 11.67
N SER A 46 -1.89 -0.38 11.92
CA SER A 46 -1.06 0.55 12.71
C SER A 46 -0.88 1.90 12.02
N LEU A 47 -0.71 1.94 10.69
CA LEU A 47 -0.61 3.18 9.93
C LEU A 47 -1.91 3.98 9.99
N VAL A 48 -3.07 3.31 9.85
CA VAL A 48 -4.40 3.93 9.98
C VAL A 48 -4.59 4.50 11.38
N TYR A 49 -4.30 3.73 12.42
CA TYR A 49 -4.44 4.18 13.80
C TYR A 49 -3.56 5.39 14.13
N GLN A 50 -2.35 5.44 13.56
CA GLN A 50 -1.38 6.52 13.79
C GLN A 50 -1.50 7.69 12.80
N ASP A 51 -2.40 7.61 11.82
CA ASP A 51 -2.48 8.53 10.67
C ASP A 51 -1.11 8.76 9.99
N LYS A 52 -0.34 7.68 9.79
CA LYS A 52 1.02 7.74 9.24
C LYS A 52 1.07 7.29 7.79
N LYS A 53 1.90 7.97 6.99
CA LYS A 53 2.17 7.56 5.61
C LYS A 53 3.02 6.28 5.60
N PRO A 54 2.72 5.32 4.71
CA PRO A 54 3.66 4.25 4.41
C PRO A 54 5.02 4.82 3.97
N SER A 55 6.10 4.12 4.27
CA SER A 55 7.42 4.52 3.76
C SER A 55 7.55 4.22 2.27
N ILE A 56 8.43 4.95 1.57
CA ILE A 56 8.76 4.70 0.16
C ILE A 56 9.23 3.25 -0.03
N ALA A 57 10.04 2.72 0.90
CA ALA A 57 10.48 1.32 0.88
C ALA A 57 9.30 0.33 0.95
N SER A 58 8.27 0.61 1.74
CA SER A 58 7.05 -0.21 1.78
C SER A 58 6.30 -0.14 0.46
N GLY A 59 6.28 1.00 -0.21
CA GLY A 59 5.69 1.14 -1.54
C GLY A 59 6.43 0.38 -2.63
N TRP A 60 7.77 0.41 -2.63
CA TRP A 60 8.57 -0.41 -3.53
C TRP A 60 8.34 -1.90 -3.31
N THR A 61 8.26 -2.32 -2.04
CA THR A 61 7.97 -3.71 -1.68
C THR A 61 6.61 -4.14 -2.21
N LEU A 62 5.59 -3.29 -2.05
CA LEU A 62 4.25 -3.51 -2.60
C LEU A 62 4.28 -3.66 -4.12
N PHE A 63 4.93 -2.73 -4.83
CA PHE A 63 5.06 -2.75 -6.27
C PHE A 63 5.70 -4.05 -6.78
N VAL A 64 6.85 -4.43 -6.20
CA VAL A 64 7.57 -5.65 -6.58
C VAL A 64 6.72 -6.90 -6.35
N ASN A 65 6.00 -6.98 -5.23
CA ASN A 65 5.20 -8.17 -4.90
C ASN A 65 3.92 -8.26 -5.74
N LEU A 66 3.28 -7.14 -6.08
CA LEU A 66 2.18 -7.11 -7.07
C LEU A 66 2.67 -7.58 -8.45
N ASN A 67 3.84 -7.10 -8.89
CA ASN A 67 4.43 -7.46 -10.17
C ASN A 67 4.76 -8.96 -10.24
N ARG A 68 5.43 -9.50 -9.21
CA ARG A 68 5.76 -10.92 -9.09
C ARG A 68 4.53 -11.82 -9.17
N GLN A 69 3.42 -11.40 -8.56
CA GLN A 69 2.16 -12.15 -8.59
C GLN A 69 1.31 -11.86 -9.83
N LYS A 70 1.75 -10.97 -10.74
CA LYS A 70 1.03 -10.54 -11.95
C LYS A 70 -0.39 -10.03 -11.64
N GLN A 71 -0.54 -9.27 -10.56
CA GLN A 71 -1.83 -8.79 -10.05
C GLN A 71 -1.96 -7.27 -10.14
N LEU A 72 -3.18 -6.80 -10.38
CA LEU A 72 -3.55 -5.38 -10.33
C LEU A 72 -2.63 -4.46 -11.16
N PRO A 73 -2.46 -4.69 -12.47
CA PRO A 73 -1.56 -3.89 -13.33
C PRO A 73 -1.90 -2.39 -13.32
N GLN A 74 -3.19 -2.03 -13.19
CA GLN A 74 -3.65 -0.65 -13.03
C GLN A 74 -3.06 0.02 -11.78
N TRP A 75 -3.02 -0.71 -10.66
CA TRP A 75 -2.45 -0.22 -9.41
C TRP A 75 -0.93 -0.18 -9.45
N GLN A 76 -0.28 -1.12 -10.15
CA GLN A 76 1.16 -1.08 -10.35
C GLN A 76 1.60 0.20 -11.05
N LYS A 77 0.90 0.60 -12.12
CA LYS A 77 1.18 1.87 -12.84
C LYS A 77 0.98 3.09 -11.95
N LYS A 78 -0.16 3.17 -11.25
CA LYS A 78 -0.44 4.29 -10.34
C LYS A 78 0.58 4.37 -9.19
N LEU A 79 0.98 3.22 -8.66
CA LEU A 79 1.96 3.11 -7.58
C LEU A 79 3.37 3.50 -8.05
N SER A 80 3.78 3.10 -9.26
CA SER A 80 5.08 3.51 -9.82
C SER A 80 5.17 5.02 -10.02
N ASP A 81 4.12 5.63 -10.57
CA ASP A 81 4.06 7.08 -10.78
C ASP A 81 4.11 7.83 -9.44
N THR A 82 3.41 7.30 -8.43
CA THR A 82 3.41 7.87 -7.08
C THR A 82 4.77 7.77 -6.41
N LEU A 83 5.43 6.61 -6.51
CA LEU A 83 6.77 6.37 -5.97
C LEU A 83 7.81 7.29 -6.62
N TYR A 84 7.76 7.43 -7.94
CA TYR A 84 8.64 8.33 -8.69
C TYR A 84 8.49 9.79 -8.23
N ASN A 85 7.25 10.27 -8.11
CA ASN A 85 6.98 11.63 -7.64
C ASN A 85 7.41 11.88 -6.19
N MET A 86 7.39 10.87 -5.33
CA MET A 86 7.91 10.98 -3.96
C MET A 86 9.44 11.05 -3.96
N ALA A 87 10.11 10.21 -4.76
CA ALA A 87 11.56 10.19 -4.85
C ALA A 87 12.15 11.49 -5.44
N LEU A 88 11.40 12.23 -6.26
CA LEU A 88 11.82 13.54 -6.79
C LEU A 88 11.65 14.70 -5.79
N LYS A 89 10.85 14.51 -4.75
CA LYS A 89 10.51 15.56 -3.76
C LYS A 89 11.25 15.42 -2.43
N ASP A 90 11.91 14.29 -2.21
CA ASP A 90 12.85 14.05 -1.11
C ASP A 90 14.26 14.52 -1.51
#